data_AF-A0A8E8EX24-F1
#
_entry.id   AF-A0A8E8EX24-F1
#
_cell.length_a   1.000
_cell.length_b   1.000
_cell.length_c   1.000
_cell.angle_alpha   90.00
_cell.angle_beta   90.00
_cell.angle_gamma   90.00
#
_symmetry.space_group_name_H-M   'P 1'
#
loop_
_entity.id
_entity.type
_entity.pdbx_description
1 polymer ?
#
loop_
_entity_poly.entity_id
_entity_poly.type
_entity_poly.pdbx_seq_one_letter_code
_entity_poly.pdbx_strand_id
1 'polypeptide(L)' 'MTDAPSLALRYVACDACETVFALPDDPDEPPACGRCGARALRELRDVRGPDAYFAP' A
#
# COMPACT_ATOMS: atom_id res chain seq x y z
N MET A 1 -18.81 -17.72 9.83
CA MET A 1 -17.37 -17.68 9.50
C MET A 1 -16.98 -16.23 9.52
N THR A 2 -16.19 -15.81 10.51
CA THR A 2 -15.68 -14.45 10.59
C THR A 2 -14.68 -14.30 9.45
N ASP A 3 -14.95 -13.38 8.53
CA ASP A 3 -14.00 -12.98 7.50
C ASP A 3 -12.76 -12.47 8.23
N ALA A 4 -11.71 -13.27 8.25
CA ALA A 4 -10.46 -12.83 8.87
C ALA A 4 -9.95 -11.70 7.97
N PRO A 5 -9.65 -10.50 8.51
CA PRO A 5 -9.12 -9.43 7.70
C PRO A 5 -7.91 -9.97 6.97
N SER A 6 -8.00 -10.02 5.64
CA SER A 6 -6.90 -10.50 4.81
C SER A 6 -5.68 -9.66 5.19
N LEU A 7 -4.66 -10.30 5.76
CA LEU A 7 -3.36 -9.68 6.08
C LEU A 7 -2.58 -9.29 4.80
N ALA A 8 -3.27 -9.18 3.67
CA ALA A 8 -2.73 -8.74 2.42
C ALA A 8 -2.45 -7.23 2.53
N LEU A 9 -1.16 -6.92 2.62
CA LEU A 9 -0.65 -5.55 2.66
C LEU A 9 -0.34 -5.07 1.25
N ARG A 10 -0.93 -3.96 0.83
CA ARG A 10 -0.50 -3.26 -0.38
C ARG A 10 0.52 -2.18 -0.05
N TYR A 11 1.50 -2.04 -0.94
CA TYR A 11 2.48 -0.98 -0.85
C TYR A 11 2.03 0.17 -1.75
N VAL A 12 1.94 1.37 -1.20
CA VAL A 12 1.56 2.58 -1.93
C VAL A 12 2.64 3.65 -1.79
N ALA A 13 2.93 4.37 -2.85
CA ALA A 13 3.84 5.51 -2.86
C ALA A 13 3.06 6.80 -3.09
N CYS A 14 3.44 7.88 -2.40
CA CYS A 14 2.93 9.21 -2.72
C CYS A 14 3.70 9.82 -3.90
N ASP A 15 3.01 10.30 -4.92
CA ASP A 15 3.67 10.94 -6.06
C ASP A 15 4.23 12.34 -5.75
N ALA A 16 3.77 12.97 -4.65
CA ALA A 16 4.21 14.30 -4.27
C ALA A 16 5.46 14.32 -3.37
N CYS A 17 5.60 13.34 -2.46
CA CYS A 17 6.71 13.29 -1.50
C CYS A 17 7.46 11.95 -1.49
N GLU A 18 7.14 11.09 -2.45
CA GLU A 18 7.79 9.79 -2.73
C GLU A 18 7.82 8.82 -1.55
N THR A 19 7.04 9.09 -0.50
CA THR A 19 7.01 8.26 0.70
C THR A 19 6.18 7.01 0.45
N VAL A 20 6.72 5.85 0.83
CA VAL A 20 6.09 4.54 0.67
C VAL A 20 5.44 4.10 1.99
N PHE A 21 4.22 3.57 1.89
CA PHE A 21 3.43 3.06 3.01
C PHE A 21 2.98 1.63 2.73
N ALA A 22 2.92 0.79 3.77
CA ALA A 22 2.25 -0.50 3.72
C ALA A 22 0.87 -0.32 4.36
N LEU A 23 -0.19 -0.48 3.56
CA LEU A 23 -1.58 -0.34 4.00
C LEU A 23 -2.33 -1.66 3.81
N PRO A 24 -3.39 -1.93 4.59
CA PRO A 24 -4.32 -3.01 4.28
C PRO A 24 -4.91 -2.87 2.88
N ASP A 25 -5.21 -4.00 2.24
CA ASP A 25 -5.89 -4.03 0.94
C ASP A 25 -7.31 -3.44 1.00
N ASP A 26 -7.97 -3.50 2.16
CA ASP A 26 -9.31 -2.95 2.37
C ASP A 26 -9.34 -1.91 3.50
N PRO A 27 -9.05 -0.63 3.21
CA PRO A 27 -9.28 0.48 4.11
C PRO A 27 -10.68 1.05 3.89
N ASP A 28 -11.39 1.27 4.99
CA ASP A 28 -12.70 1.93 5.02
C ASP A 28 -12.68 3.37 4.48
N GLU A 29 -11.52 4.01 4.38
CA GLU A 29 -11.35 5.38 3.91
C GLU A 29 -10.37 5.48 2.72
N PRO A 30 -10.61 6.43 1.78
CA PRO A 30 -9.69 6.66 0.67
C PRO A 30 -8.34 7.14 1.21
N PRO A 31 -7.24 6.45 0.89
CA PRO A 31 -5.97 6.74 1.52
C PRO A 31 -5.42 8.10 1.04
N ALA A 32 -5.05 8.94 2.00
CA ALA A 32 -4.25 10.13 1.78
C ALA A 32 -2.82 9.89 2.29
N CYS A 33 -1.84 10.61 1.75
CA CYS A 33 -0.48 10.52 2.23
C CYS A 33 -0.41 10.93 3.70
N GLY A 34 -0.03 10.01 4.59
CA GLY A 34 0.13 10.29 6.03
C GLY A 34 1.26 11.28 6.35
N ARG A 35 2.06 11.69 5.36
CA ARG A 35 3.15 12.66 5.51
C ARG A 35 2.79 14.06 5.01
N CYS A 36 2.32 14.20 3.78
CA CYS A 36 2.05 15.50 3.16
C CYS A 36 0.56 15.78 2.90
N GLY A 37 -0.33 14.83 3.19
CA GLY A 37 -1.78 14.98 2.99
C GLY A 37 -2.26 14.90 1.53
N ALA A 38 -1.35 14.72 0.56
CA ALA A 38 -1.72 14.59 -0.84
C ALA A 38 -2.54 13.31 -1.09
N ARG A 39 -3.53 13.38 -2.00
CA ARG A 39 -4.36 12.22 -2.40
C ARG A 39 -3.82 11.46 -3.62
N ALA A 40 -2.73 11.93 -4.21
CA ALA A 40 -2.03 11.23 -5.30
C ALA A 40 -1.15 10.12 -4.70
N LEU A 41 -1.76 8.96 -4.46
CA LEU A 41 -1.08 7.73 -4.06
C LEU A 41 -1.15 6.72 -5.21
N ARG A 42 0.00 6.16 -5.59
CA ARG A 42 0.11 5.07 -6.57
C ARG A 42 0.43 3.75 -5.88
N GLU A 43 -0.19 2.68 -6.32
CA GLU A 43 0.09 1.33 -5.83
C GLU A 43 1.35 0.76 -6.47
N LEU A 44 2.24 0.18 -5.67
CA LEU A 44 3.48 -0.47 -6.10
C LEU A 44 3.24 -1.98 -6.26
N ARG A 45 2.78 -2.38 -7.45
CA ARG A 45 2.46 -3.78 -7.75
C ARG A 45 3.70 -4.65 -7.99
N ASP A 46 4.79 -4.04 -8.45
CA ASP A 46 6.02 -4.76 -8.81
C ASP A 46 6.88 -5.16 -7.60
N VAL A 47 6.53 -4.70 -6.39
CA VAL A 47 7.24 -5.06 -5.14
C VAL A 47 7.11 -6.55 -4.82
N ARG A 48 6.11 -7.24 -5.37
CA ARG A 48 5.90 -8.69 -5.20
C ARG A 48 6.33 -9.51 -6.42
N GLY A 49 7.12 -8.92 -7.33
CA GLY A 49 7.59 -9.58 -8.55
C GLY A 49 8.70 -10.61 -8.31
N PRO A 50 9.10 -11.36 -9.35
CA PRO A 50 10.20 -12.35 -9.26
C PRO A 50 11.56 -11.73 -8.86
N ASP A 51 11.71 -10.42 -9.01
CA ASP A 51 12.89 -9.65 -8.61
C ASP A 51 12.75 -9.01 -7.21
N ALA A 52 11.70 -9.33 -6.46
CA ALA A 52 11.50 -8.84 -5.11
C ALA A 52 12.52 -9.45 -4.14
N TYR A 53 13.15 -8.60 -3.32
CA TYR A 53 14.07 -9.06 -2.28
C TYR A 53 13.37 -9.93 -1.21
N PHE A 54 12.05 -9.78 -1.06
CA PHE A 54 11.21 -10.58 -0.18
C PHE A 54 10.35 -11.52 -1.02
N ALA A 55 10.69 -12.81 -1.00
CA ALA A 55 9.86 -13.88 -1.53
C ALA A 55 8.89 -14.39 -0.45
N PRO A 56 7.68 -14.84 -0.83
CA PRO A 56 6.66 -15.32 0.12
C PRO A 56 7.07 -16.59 0.87
#